data_AF-A0A851B8G3-F1
#
_entry.id   AF-A0A851B8G3-F1
#
_cell.length_a   1.000
_cell.length_b   1.000
_cell.length_c   1.000
_cell.angle_alpha   90.00
_cell.angle_beta   90.00
_cell.angle_gamma   90.00
#
_symmetry.space_group_name_H-M   'P 1'
#
loop_
_entity.id
_entity.type
_entity.pdbx_description
1 polymer ?
#
loop_
_entity_poly.entity_id
_entity_poly.type
_entity_poly.pdbx_seq_one_letter_code
_entity_poly.pdbx_strand_id
1 'polypeptide(L)'
;EEDSTNSFICVLKKMKEVRLMEKVVEETEQAFRERMWALAEQWSELHTRRAQLKAHVLTSGTTVKENERLQSQALKKAREDKEETTKKESELMRARRELEALRKQQQKLSKKLVKYSLFKRYLEDVVENSQFRDIEDLISYYKALVGTRKDLLQSQWWHRQLMEQSKLLQQQMRAEKEAETLQCKNELAQLRESSEQAQSDIRQWGDRWAEIQDGAARKATELKSLSMAIHSLFQ
;
A
#
# COMPACT_ATOMS: atom_id res chain seq x y z
N GLU A 1 -111.30 -117.23 -6.07
CA GLU A 1 -109.85 -117.10 -6.31
C GLU A 1 -109.51 -115.60 -6.35
N GLU A 2 -109.35 -115.00 -5.16
CA GLU A 2 -109.25 -113.55 -4.94
C GLU A 2 -107.81 -113.11 -4.58
N ASP A 3 -106.82 -114.02 -4.71
CA ASP A 3 -105.43 -113.79 -4.25
C ASP A 3 -104.44 -113.31 -5.32
N SER A 4 -104.80 -113.35 -6.62
CA SER A 4 -103.92 -112.85 -7.71
C SER A 4 -104.06 -111.34 -7.97
N THR A 5 -105.18 -110.73 -7.58
CA THR A 5 -105.48 -109.30 -7.84
C THR A 5 -104.82 -108.36 -6.81
N ASN A 6 -104.59 -108.83 -5.58
CA ASN A 6 -103.97 -108.04 -4.51
C ASN A 6 -102.44 -107.91 -4.66
N SER A 7 -101.78 -108.94 -5.22
CA SER A 7 -100.34 -108.93 -5.54
C SER A 7 -99.99 -107.92 -6.64
N PHE A 8 -100.80 -107.86 -7.70
CA PHE A 8 -100.58 -106.95 -8.84
C PHE A 8 -100.75 -105.48 -8.45
N ILE A 9 -101.72 -105.14 -7.59
CA ILE A 9 -101.93 -103.78 -7.09
C ILE A 9 -100.79 -103.33 -6.16
N CYS A 10 -100.25 -104.23 -5.33
CA CYS A 10 -99.10 -103.95 -4.47
C CYS A 10 -97.83 -103.67 -5.29
N VAL A 11 -97.57 -104.49 -6.31
CA VAL A 11 -96.46 -104.28 -7.25
C VAL A 11 -96.62 -102.95 -7.99
N LEU A 12 -97.81 -102.61 -8.48
CA LEU A 12 -98.07 -101.31 -9.13
C LEU A 12 -97.84 -100.11 -8.20
N LYS A 13 -98.15 -100.24 -6.90
CA LYS A 13 -97.90 -99.19 -5.91
C LYS A 13 -96.42 -99.04 -5.59
N LYS A 14 -95.68 -100.15 -5.43
CA LYS A 14 -94.22 -100.14 -5.27
C LYS A 14 -93.49 -99.65 -6.52
N MET A 15 -93.97 -99.96 -7.72
CA MET A 15 -93.42 -99.39 -8.97
C MET A 15 -93.72 -97.88 -9.12
N LYS A 16 -94.79 -97.36 -8.51
CA LYS A 16 -95.02 -95.91 -8.43
C LYS A 16 -94.10 -95.26 -7.38
N GLU A 17 -93.92 -95.88 -6.21
CA GLU A 17 -93.00 -95.42 -5.18
C GLU A 17 -91.54 -95.42 -5.66
N VAL A 18 -91.09 -96.48 -6.33
CA VAL A 18 -89.75 -96.57 -6.92
C VAL A 18 -89.56 -95.48 -7.97
N ARG A 19 -90.54 -95.26 -8.87
CA ARG A 19 -90.46 -94.15 -9.84
C ARG A 19 -90.46 -92.76 -9.21
N LEU A 20 -91.16 -92.56 -8.09
CA LEU A 20 -91.10 -91.30 -7.36
C LEU A 20 -89.76 -91.12 -6.64
N MET A 21 -89.21 -92.20 -6.08
CA MET A 21 -87.90 -92.17 -5.42
C MET A 21 -86.76 -92.00 -6.42
N GLU A 22 -86.83 -92.64 -7.59
CA GLU A 22 -85.92 -92.42 -8.72
C GLU A 22 -85.93 -90.96 -9.15
N LYS A 23 -87.11 -90.35 -9.30
CA LYS A 23 -87.24 -88.91 -9.60
C LYS A 23 -86.59 -88.04 -8.51
N VAL A 24 -86.82 -88.34 -7.24
CA VAL A 24 -86.20 -87.59 -6.13
C VAL A 24 -84.68 -87.77 -6.12
N VAL A 25 -84.17 -88.97 -6.38
CA VAL A 25 -82.73 -89.23 -6.48
C VAL A 25 -82.13 -88.47 -7.66
N GLU A 26 -82.76 -88.51 -8.83
CA GLU A 26 -82.34 -87.74 -10.02
C GLU A 26 -82.33 -86.23 -9.74
N GLU A 27 -83.36 -85.70 -9.09
CA GLU A 27 -83.43 -84.29 -8.68
C GLU A 27 -82.32 -83.93 -7.69
N THR A 28 -82.02 -84.79 -6.70
CA THR A 28 -80.93 -84.55 -5.75
C THR A 28 -79.54 -84.69 -6.38
N GLU A 29 -79.35 -85.60 -7.32
CA GLU A 29 -78.13 -85.73 -8.09
C GLU A 29 -77.92 -84.53 -9.01
N GLN A 30 -78.97 -84.07 -9.69
CA GLN A 30 -78.95 -82.87 -10.51
C GLN A 30 -78.62 -81.64 -9.64
N ALA A 31 -79.30 -81.46 -8.51
CA ALA A 31 -79.02 -80.36 -7.58
C ALA A 31 -77.59 -80.44 -6.98
N PHE A 32 -77.06 -81.64 -6.75
CA PHE A 32 -75.67 -81.82 -6.31
C PHE A 32 -74.67 -81.49 -7.43
N ARG A 33 -74.94 -81.92 -8.66
CA ARG A 33 -74.11 -81.58 -9.83
C ARG A 33 -74.11 -80.08 -10.10
N GLU A 34 -75.25 -79.41 -10.00
CA GLU A 34 -75.38 -77.95 -10.10
C GLU A 34 -74.57 -77.25 -9.01
N ARG A 35 -74.66 -77.71 -7.76
CA ARG A 35 -73.85 -77.16 -6.65
C ARG A 35 -72.36 -77.37 -6.85
N MET A 36 -71.95 -78.55 -7.29
CA MET A 36 -70.55 -78.86 -7.59
C MET A 36 -70.02 -78.02 -8.76
N TRP A 37 -70.85 -77.78 -9.78
CA TRP A 37 -70.52 -76.92 -10.90
C TRP A 37 -70.36 -75.47 -10.48
N ALA A 38 -71.30 -74.92 -9.71
CA ALA A 38 -71.21 -73.57 -9.15
C ALA A 38 -69.98 -73.39 -8.23
N LEU A 39 -69.65 -74.41 -7.45
CA LEU A 39 -68.45 -74.39 -6.59
C LEU A 39 -67.16 -74.44 -7.42
N ALA A 40 -67.12 -75.25 -8.48
CA ALA A 40 -65.98 -75.30 -9.40
C ALA A 40 -65.80 -73.98 -10.15
N GLU A 41 -66.89 -73.34 -10.58
CA GLU A 41 -66.88 -72.01 -11.20
C GLU A 41 -66.35 -70.95 -10.23
N GLN A 42 -66.85 -70.92 -8.98
CA GLN A 42 -66.33 -70.04 -7.93
C GLN A 42 -64.85 -70.26 -7.64
N TRP A 43 -64.40 -71.52 -7.60
CA TRP A 43 -62.98 -71.84 -7.44
C TRP A 43 -62.14 -71.31 -8.60
N SER A 44 -62.60 -71.49 -9.84
CA SER A 44 -61.93 -70.97 -11.04
C SER A 44 -61.86 -69.44 -11.03
N GLU A 45 -62.94 -68.76 -10.63
CA GLU A 45 -62.99 -67.31 -10.48
C GLU A 45 -62.01 -66.82 -9.41
N LEU A 46 -61.98 -67.44 -8.23
CA LEU A 46 -61.06 -67.08 -7.15
C LEU A 46 -59.59 -67.26 -7.55
N HIS A 47 -59.28 -68.33 -8.29
CA HIS A 47 -57.94 -68.54 -8.83
C HIS A 47 -57.56 -67.47 -9.83
N THR A 48 -58.47 -67.12 -10.74
CA THR A 48 -58.28 -66.03 -11.71
C THR A 48 -58.05 -64.69 -11.01
N ARG A 49 -58.90 -64.34 -10.04
CA ARG A 49 -58.77 -63.11 -9.24
C ARG A 49 -57.46 -63.07 -8.46
N ARG A 50 -57.03 -64.18 -7.87
CA ARG A 50 -55.72 -64.27 -7.18
C ARG A 50 -54.56 -64.07 -8.14
N ALA A 51 -54.61 -64.63 -9.33
CA ALA A 51 -53.59 -64.44 -10.35
C ALA A 51 -53.52 -62.98 -10.81
N GLN A 52 -54.68 -62.34 -11.04
CA GLN A 52 -54.78 -60.92 -11.37
C GLN A 52 -54.23 -60.03 -10.25
N LEU A 53 -54.57 -60.31 -8.99
CA LEU A 53 -54.06 -59.55 -7.85
C LEU A 53 -52.54 -59.68 -7.72
N LYS A 54 -51.98 -60.89 -7.91
CA LYS A 54 -50.53 -61.10 -7.91
C LYS A 54 -49.85 -60.32 -9.03
N ALA A 55 -50.40 -60.35 -10.25
CA ALA A 55 -49.88 -59.58 -11.37
C ALA A 55 -49.93 -58.07 -11.06
N HIS A 56 -51.05 -57.58 -10.51
CA HIS A 56 -51.21 -56.19 -10.10
C HIS A 56 -50.20 -55.77 -9.02
N VAL A 57 -49.97 -56.60 -8.00
CA VAL A 57 -48.98 -56.30 -6.95
C VAL A 57 -47.57 -56.21 -7.53
N LEU A 58 -47.22 -57.08 -8.48
CA LEU A 58 -45.93 -57.03 -9.16
C LEU A 58 -45.79 -55.77 -10.02
N THR A 59 -46.81 -55.42 -10.82
CA THR A 59 -46.79 -54.20 -11.66
C THR A 59 -46.84 -52.93 -10.81
N SER A 60 -47.58 -52.90 -9.71
CA SER A 60 -47.55 -51.78 -8.76
C SER A 60 -46.18 -51.67 -8.08
N GLY A 61 -45.56 -52.80 -7.72
CA GLY A 61 -44.23 -52.81 -7.12
C GLY A 61 -43.14 -52.31 -8.07
N THR A 62 -43.19 -52.67 -9.36
CA THR A 62 -42.24 -52.17 -10.36
C THR A 62 -42.45 -50.68 -10.64
N THR A 63 -43.70 -50.22 -10.74
CA THR A 63 -44.01 -48.80 -10.95
C THR A 63 -43.60 -47.92 -9.77
N VAL A 64 -43.78 -48.38 -8.52
CA VAL A 64 -43.31 -47.66 -7.32
C VAL A 64 -41.78 -47.53 -7.33
N LYS A 65 -41.05 -48.62 -7.56
CA LYS A 65 -39.57 -48.58 -7.64
C LYS A 65 -39.08 -47.65 -8.73
N GLU A 66 -39.74 -47.67 -9.89
CA GLU A 66 -39.38 -46.79 -11.01
C GLU A 66 -39.67 -45.32 -10.67
N ASN A 67 -40.78 -45.03 -9.99
CA ASN A 67 -41.09 -43.69 -9.53
C ASN A 67 -40.06 -43.19 -8.49
N GLU A 68 -39.70 -44.01 -7.50
CA GLU A 68 -38.65 -43.69 -6.51
C GLU A 68 -37.29 -43.41 -7.18
N ARG A 69 -36.94 -44.18 -8.22
CA ARG A 69 -35.74 -43.97 -9.02
C ARG A 69 -35.80 -42.61 -9.73
N LEU A 70 -36.93 -42.30 -10.38
CA LEU A 70 -37.12 -41.02 -11.08
C LEU A 70 -37.12 -39.83 -10.10
N GLN A 71 -37.76 -39.95 -8.94
CA GLN A 71 -37.72 -38.93 -7.88
C GLN A 71 -36.28 -38.70 -7.39
N SER A 72 -35.54 -39.77 -7.12
CA SER A 72 -34.13 -39.66 -6.68
C SER A 72 -33.25 -38.98 -7.73
N GLN A 73 -33.45 -39.30 -9.02
CA GLN A 73 -32.75 -38.64 -10.12
C GLN A 73 -33.13 -37.17 -10.26
N ALA A 74 -34.42 -36.85 -10.18
CA ALA A 74 -34.90 -35.47 -10.25
C ALA A 74 -34.36 -34.64 -9.07
N LEU A 75 -34.33 -35.20 -7.86
CA LEU A 75 -33.75 -34.54 -6.69
C LEU A 75 -32.25 -34.33 -6.83
N LYS A 76 -31.51 -35.33 -7.35
CA LYS A 76 -30.07 -35.19 -7.59
C LYS A 76 -29.78 -34.09 -8.61
N LYS A 77 -30.50 -34.10 -9.74
CA LYS A 77 -30.37 -33.07 -10.77
C LYS A 77 -30.71 -31.67 -10.24
N ALA A 78 -31.80 -31.55 -9.48
CA ALA A 78 -32.19 -30.28 -8.87
C ALA A 78 -31.15 -29.76 -7.85
N ARG A 79 -30.39 -30.65 -7.18
CA ARG A 79 -29.28 -30.24 -6.31
C ARG A 79 -28.08 -29.76 -7.13
N GLU A 80 -27.68 -30.51 -8.16
CA GLU A 80 -26.59 -30.13 -9.06
C GLU A 80 -26.85 -28.78 -9.73
N ASP A 81 -28.07 -28.56 -10.24
CA ASP A 81 -28.48 -27.30 -10.87
C ASP A 81 -28.43 -26.13 -9.85
N LYS A 82 -28.83 -26.37 -8.59
CA LYS A 82 -28.73 -25.36 -7.51
C LYS A 82 -27.29 -25.03 -7.15
N GLU A 83 -26.41 -26.04 -7.09
CA GLU A 83 -24.99 -25.81 -6.84
C GLU A 83 -24.32 -25.07 -7.99
N GLU A 84 -24.68 -25.36 -9.23
CA GLU A 84 -24.14 -24.67 -10.40
C GLU A 84 -24.63 -23.22 -10.48
N THR A 85 -25.92 -22.98 -10.21
CA THR A 85 -26.48 -21.63 -10.18
C THR A 85 -25.84 -20.77 -9.08
N THR A 86 -25.68 -21.29 -7.86
CA THR A 86 -25.00 -20.57 -6.78
C THR A 86 -23.53 -20.27 -7.09
N LYS A 87 -22.81 -21.20 -7.74
CA LYS A 87 -21.44 -20.93 -8.23
C LYS A 87 -21.42 -19.80 -9.25
N LYS A 88 -22.26 -19.85 -10.28
CA LYS A 88 -22.37 -18.82 -11.32
C LYS A 88 -22.76 -17.46 -10.73
N GLU A 89 -23.67 -17.43 -9.77
CA GLU A 89 -24.06 -16.20 -9.07
C GLU A 89 -22.87 -15.60 -8.29
N SER A 90 -22.09 -16.43 -7.60
CA SER A 90 -20.91 -15.97 -6.86
C SER A 90 -19.82 -15.39 -7.79
N GLU A 91 -19.62 -16.01 -8.96
CA GLU A 91 -18.70 -15.55 -10.00
C GLU A 91 -19.17 -14.23 -10.61
N LEU A 92 -20.46 -14.14 -10.94
CA LEU A 92 -21.08 -12.93 -11.45
C LEU A 92 -20.95 -11.76 -10.45
N MET A 93 -21.12 -12.04 -9.15
CA MET A 93 -20.92 -11.02 -8.12
C MET A 93 -19.45 -10.57 -7.99
N ARG A 94 -18.49 -11.49 -8.12
CA ARG A 94 -17.06 -11.14 -8.17
C ARG A 94 -16.73 -10.28 -9.39
N ALA A 95 -17.15 -10.72 -10.57
CA ALA A 95 -16.94 -9.99 -11.83
C ALA A 95 -17.58 -8.58 -11.79
N ARG A 96 -18.78 -8.44 -11.20
CA ARG A 96 -19.41 -7.12 -11.01
C ARG A 96 -18.58 -6.19 -10.13
N ARG A 97 -18.05 -6.68 -9.01
CA ARG A 97 -17.19 -5.89 -8.11
C ARG A 97 -15.91 -5.44 -8.80
N GLU A 98 -15.27 -6.33 -9.55
CA GLU A 98 -14.06 -6.02 -10.32
C GLU A 98 -14.35 -4.95 -11.39
N LEU A 99 -15.46 -5.11 -12.12
CA LEU A 99 -15.88 -4.16 -13.14
C LEU A 99 -16.20 -2.78 -12.56
N GLU A 100 -16.82 -2.71 -11.37
CA GLU A 100 -17.02 -1.45 -10.65
C GLU A 100 -15.70 -0.81 -10.21
N ALA A 101 -14.75 -1.61 -9.71
CA ALA A 101 -13.43 -1.13 -9.32
C ALA A 101 -12.66 -0.57 -10.53
N LEU A 102 -12.67 -1.28 -11.65
CA LEU A 102 -12.07 -0.83 -12.91
C LEU A 102 -12.74 0.44 -13.44
N ARG A 103 -14.07 0.55 -13.39
CA ARG A 103 -14.79 1.79 -13.74
C ARG A 103 -14.36 2.97 -12.87
N LYS A 104 -14.21 2.77 -11.55
CA LYS A 104 -13.73 3.82 -10.64
C LYS A 104 -12.29 4.23 -10.98
N GLN A 105 -11.42 3.28 -11.30
CA GLN A 105 -10.05 3.58 -11.73
C GLN A 105 -10.03 4.34 -13.06
N GLN A 106 -10.80 3.90 -14.05
CA GLN A 106 -10.96 4.57 -15.32
C GLN A 106 -11.43 6.02 -15.12
N GLN A 107 -12.46 6.25 -14.32
CA GLN A 107 -12.94 7.61 -14.01
C GLN A 107 -11.85 8.49 -13.36
N LYS A 108 -11.08 7.93 -12.42
CA LYS A 108 -9.94 8.65 -11.80
C LYS A 108 -8.89 9.03 -12.84
N LEU A 109 -8.54 8.11 -13.73
CA LEU A 109 -7.57 8.35 -14.80
C LEU A 109 -8.09 9.35 -15.84
N SER A 110 -9.35 9.26 -16.26
CA SER A 110 -9.96 10.22 -17.17
C SER A 110 -9.97 11.62 -16.59
N LYS A 111 -10.31 11.78 -15.30
CA LYS A 111 -10.22 13.10 -14.62
C LYS A 111 -8.80 13.64 -14.61
N LYS A 112 -7.79 12.79 -14.36
CA LYS A 112 -6.38 13.20 -14.44
C LYS A 112 -5.99 13.58 -15.86
N LEU A 113 -6.40 12.82 -16.87
CA LEU A 113 -6.07 13.05 -18.27
C LEU A 113 -6.63 14.39 -18.75
N VAL A 114 -7.87 14.72 -18.39
CA VAL A 114 -8.44 16.05 -18.69
C VAL A 114 -7.62 17.16 -18.03
N LYS A 115 -7.24 17.01 -16.76
CA LYS A 115 -6.37 18.00 -16.09
C LYS A 115 -5.01 18.16 -16.79
N TYR A 116 -4.36 17.04 -17.13
CA TYR A 116 -3.06 17.06 -17.79
C TYR A 116 -3.11 17.47 -19.26
N SER A 117 -4.26 17.34 -19.93
CA SER A 117 -4.42 17.79 -21.32
C SER A 117 -4.24 19.30 -21.47
N LEU A 118 -4.66 20.09 -20.49
CA LEU A 118 -4.45 21.55 -20.48
C LEU A 118 -2.96 21.88 -20.40
N PHE A 119 -2.22 21.20 -19.53
CA PHE A 119 -0.77 21.37 -19.40
C PHE A 119 -0.02 20.88 -20.64
N LYS A 120 -0.44 19.75 -21.22
CA LYS A 120 0.11 19.24 -22.48
C LYS A 120 -0.04 20.27 -23.59
N ARG A 121 -1.26 20.80 -23.79
CA ARG A 121 -1.52 21.81 -24.82
C ARG A 121 -0.70 23.08 -24.61
N TYR A 122 -0.61 23.56 -23.36
CA TYR A 122 0.27 24.69 -23.04
C TYR A 122 1.74 24.40 -23.39
N LEU A 123 2.25 23.21 -23.07
CA LEU A 123 3.63 22.83 -23.41
C LEU A 123 3.83 22.68 -24.92
N GLU A 124 2.84 22.18 -25.65
CA GLU A 124 2.82 22.15 -27.11
C GLU A 124 2.90 23.57 -27.67
N ASP A 125 2.04 24.49 -27.20
CA ASP A 125 2.07 25.90 -27.61
C ASP A 125 3.44 26.55 -27.31
N VAL A 126 4.04 26.28 -26.15
CA VAL A 126 5.36 26.80 -25.80
C VAL A 126 6.42 26.26 -26.75
N VAL A 127 6.42 24.96 -27.05
CA VAL A 127 7.36 24.35 -27.99
C VAL A 127 7.20 24.96 -29.39
N GLU A 128 5.97 25.12 -29.88
CA GLU A 128 5.68 25.74 -31.18
C GLU A 128 6.20 27.19 -31.29
N ASN A 129 6.16 27.94 -30.18
CA ASN A 129 6.58 29.34 -30.14
C ASN A 129 8.02 29.54 -29.65
N SER A 130 8.82 28.47 -29.54
CA SER A 130 10.17 28.55 -28.99
C SER A 130 11.19 27.73 -29.79
N GLN A 131 12.42 27.66 -29.26
CA GLN A 131 13.56 27.01 -29.91
C GLN A 131 13.62 25.50 -29.60
N PHE A 132 12.74 25.00 -28.73
CA PHE A 132 12.78 23.61 -28.28
C PHE A 132 12.22 22.68 -29.35
N ARG A 133 12.83 21.51 -29.50
CA ARG A 133 12.43 20.56 -30.55
C ARG A 133 11.12 19.85 -30.20
N ASP A 134 10.98 19.50 -28.93
CA ASP A 134 9.81 18.83 -28.38
C ASP A 134 9.67 19.16 -26.87
N ILE A 135 8.61 18.65 -26.26
CA ILE A 135 8.32 18.88 -24.84
C ILE A 135 9.39 18.25 -23.95
N GLU A 136 10.00 17.13 -24.35
CA GLU A 136 11.02 16.45 -23.56
C GLU A 136 12.33 17.26 -23.51
N ASP A 137 12.70 17.88 -24.64
CA ASP A 137 13.81 18.82 -24.76
C ASP A 137 13.61 20.03 -23.85
N LEU A 138 12.42 20.66 -23.90
CA LEU A 138 12.03 21.75 -22.99
C LEU A 138 12.14 21.34 -21.51
N ILE A 139 11.61 20.16 -21.15
CA ILE A 139 11.66 19.65 -19.77
C ILE A 139 13.10 19.39 -19.34
N SER A 140 13.92 18.81 -20.21
CA SER A 140 15.33 18.51 -19.95
C SER A 140 16.14 19.78 -19.72
N TYR A 141 15.94 20.78 -20.59
CA TYR A 141 16.54 22.10 -20.43
C TYR A 141 16.13 22.76 -19.11
N TYR A 142 14.83 22.76 -18.79
CA TYR A 142 14.34 23.33 -17.53
C TYR A 142 14.94 22.62 -16.30
N LYS A 143 15.01 21.29 -16.31
CA LYS A 143 15.66 20.52 -15.23
C LYS A 143 17.14 20.91 -15.08
N ALA A 144 17.87 21.02 -16.18
CA ALA A 144 19.26 21.46 -16.17
C ALA A 144 19.40 22.89 -15.61
N LEU A 145 18.54 23.81 -16.04
CA LEU A 145 18.53 25.20 -15.58
C LEU A 145 18.24 25.34 -14.08
N VAL A 146 17.28 24.55 -13.57
CA VAL A 146 16.98 24.52 -12.13
C VAL A 146 18.18 23.95 -11.35
N GLY A 147 18.83 22.92 -11.89
CA GLY A 147 20.06 22.35 -11.33
C GLY A 147 21.18 23.40 -11.25
N THR A 148 21.52 24.05 -12.36
CA THR A 148 22.57 25.07 -12.41
C THR A 148 22.26 26.26 -11.51
N ARG A 149 21.00 26.69 -11.42
CA ARG A 149 20.59 27.74 -10.48
C ARG A 149 20.86 27.35 -9.03
N LYS A 150 20.56 26.10 -8.65
CA LYS A 150 20.83 25.61 -7.30
C LYS A 150 22.33 25.62 -6.99
N ASP A 151 23.13 25.14 -7.92
CA ASP A 151 24.60 25.09 -7.76
C ASP A 151 25.20 26.49 -7.69
N LEU A 152 24.70 27.43 -8.51
CA LEU A 152 25.13 28.83 -8.48
C LEU A 152 24.80 29.51 -7.14
N LEU A 153 23.60 29.29 -6.60
CA LEU A 153 23.22 29.84 -5.29
C LEU A 153 24.12 29.28 -4.18
N GLN A 154 24.44 27.99 -4.24
CA GLN A 154 25.33 27.36 -3.26
C GLN A 154 26.76 27.91 -3.37
N SER A 155 27.28 28.07 -4.59
CA SER A 155 28.61 28.67 -4.83
C SER A 155 28.65 30.12 -4.35
N GLN A 156 27.63 30.92 -4.66
CA GLN A 156 27.53 32.31 -4.21
C GLN A 156 27.55 32.40 -2.67
N TRP A 157 26.83 31.51 -1.99
CA TRP A 157 26.84 31.43 -0.54
C TRP A 157 28.25 31.16 0.01
N TRP A 158 28.97 30.17 -0.54
CA TRP A 158 30.35 29.87 -0.14
C TRP A 158 31.31 31.03 -0.38
N HIS A 159 31.24 31.70 -1.55
CA HIS A 159 32.06 32.87 -1.83
C HIS A 159 31.80 34.01 -0.85
N ARG A 160 30.54 34.23 -0.45
CA ARG A 160 30.20 35.23 0.55
C ARG A 160 30.83 34.90 1.91
N GLN A 161 30.77 33.65 2.34
CA GLN A 161 31.40 33.20 3.60
C GLN A 161 32.92 33.41 3.56
N LEU A 162 33.57 33.04 2.45
CA LEU A 162 35.01 33.23 2.31
C LEU A 162 35.40 34.72 2.32
N MET A 163 34.60 35.59 1.67
CA MET A 163 34.82 37.03 1.68
C MET A 163 34.63 37.63 3.08
N GLU A 164 33.65 37.18 3.84
CA GLU A 164 33.43 37.60 5.23
C GLU A 164 34.62 37.21 6.12
N GLN A 165 35.13 35.99 5.98
CA GLN A 165 36.35 35.53 6.68
C GLN A 165 37.59 36.33 6.28
N SER A 166 37.79 36.58 4.98
CA SER A 166 38.92 37.37 4.48
C SER A 166 38.89 38.81 5.00
N LYS A 167 37.70 39.43 5.05
CA LYS A 167 37.53 40.78 5.64
C LYS A 167 37.88 40.80 7.13
N LEU A 168 37.45 39.79 7.88
CA LEU A 168 37.79 39.68 9.30
C LEU A 168 39.32 39.59 9.50
N LEU A 169 39.99 38.73 8.73
CA LEU A 169 41.45 38.59 8.79
C LEU A 169 42.15 39.89 8.41
N GLN A 170 41.69 40.59 7.37
CA GLN A 170 42.23 41.88 6.97
C GLN A 170 42.09 42.95 8.05
N GLN A 171 40.96 42.98 8.77
CA GLN A 171 40.75 43.89 9.88
C GLN A 171 41.68 43.59 11.07
N GLN A 172 41.86 42.31 11.39
CA GLN A 172 42.80 41.87 12.43
C GLN A 172 44.24 42.30 12.10
N MET A 173 44.72 41.95 10.90
CA MET A 173 46.06 42.35 10.44
C MET A 173 46.24 43.86 10.45
N ARG A 174 45.21 44.62 10.05
CA ARG A 174 45.26 46.09 10.10
C ARG A 174 45.41 46.60 11.53
N ALA A 175 44.59 46.10 12.45
CA ALA A 175 44.65 46.50 13.86
C ALA A 175 46.00 46.16 14.50
N GLU A 176 46.56 44.98 14.19
CA GLU A 176 47.90 44.59 14.62
C GLU A 176 48.97 45.56 14.08
N LYS A 177 48.94 45.90 12.79
CA LYS A 177 49.89 46.85 12.20
C LYS A 177 49.74 48.27 12.73
N GLU A 178 48.51 48.71 13.01
CA GLU A 178 48.25 50.00 13.66
C GLU A 178 48.82 50.01 15.08
N ALA A 179 48.64 48.93 15.85
CA ALA A 179 49.22 48.77 17.18
C ALA A 179 50.76 48.76 17.16
N GLU A 180 51.38 47.99 16.25
CA GLU A 180 52.84 47.98 16.03
C GLU A 180 53.34 49.40 15.70
N THR A 181 52.65 50.12 14.82
CA THR A 181 53.03 51.48 14.43
C THR A 181 52.95 52.45 15.62
N LEU A 182 51.91 52.34 16.45
CA LEU A 182 51.78 53.13 17.67
C LEU A 182 52.89 52.80 18.67
N GLN A 183 53.22 51.52 18.82
CA GLN A 183 54.35 51.09 19.66
C GLN A 183 55.66 51.72 19.18
N CYS A 184 56.01 51.61 17.89
CA CYS A 184 57.22 52.21 17.35
C CYS A 184 57.24 53.75 17.52
N LYS A 185 56.09 54.42 17.38
CA LYS A 185 56.00 55.87 17.63
C LYS A 185 56.28 56.22 19.09
N ASN A 186 55.77 55.43 20.03
CA ASN A 186 56.03 55.62 21.45
C ASN A 186 57.52 55.41 21.77
N GLU A 187 58.12 54.35 21.23
CA GLU A 187 59.57 54.08 21.37
C GLU A 187 60.41 55.22 20.79
N LEU A 188 60.05 55.72 19.60
CA LEU A 188 60.72 56.88 18.99
C LEU A 188 60.60 58.15 19.83
N ALA A 189 59.45 58.40 20.46
CA ALA A 189 59.26 59.54 21.33
C ALA A 189 60.15 59.46 22.58
N GLN A 190 60.22 58.28 23.21
CA GLN A 190 61.11 58.03 24.36
C GLN A 190 62.59 58.22 24.00
N LEU A 191 63.02 57.72 22.83
CA LEU A 191 64.38 57.91 22.35
C LEU A 191 64.70 59.38 22.07
N ARG A 192 63.75 60.16 21.54
CA ARG A 192 63.93 61.61 21.36
C ARG A 192 64.07 62.34 22.69
N GLU A 193 63.19 62.06 23.64
CA GLU A 193 63.22 62.67 24.97
C GLU A 193 64.55 62.38 25.69
N SER A 194 65.02 61.13 25.68
CA SER A 194 66.33 60.77 26.24
C SER A 194 67.50 61.46 25.52
N SER A 195 67.41 61.66 24.20
CA SER A 195 68.44 62.37 23.43
C SER A 195 68.45 63.86 23.75
N GLU A 196 67.29 64.49 23.85
CA GLU A 196 67.14 65.90 24.24
C GLU A 196 67.66 66.12 25.67
N GLN A 197 67.35 65.21 26.60
CA GLN A 197 67.89 65.23 27.96
C GLN A 197 69.42 65.13 27.95
N ALA A 198 69.99 64.16 27.22
CA ALA A 198 71.44 64.00 27.11
C ALA A 198 72.11 65.24 26.50
N GLN A 199 71.49 65.88 25.49
CA GLN A 199 72.00 67.11 24.90
C GLN A 199 71.95 68.29 25.89
N SER A 200 70.87 68.41 26.66
CA SER A 200 70.77 69.40 27.74
C SER A 200 71.87 69.19 28.77
N ASP A 201 72.09 67.95 29.21
CA ASP A 201 73.13 67.61 30.18
C ASP A 201 74.52 67.95 29.63
N ILE A 202 74.82 67.61 28.38
CA ILE A 202 76.09 67.96 27.72
C ILE A 202 76.30 69.48 27.70
N ARG A 203 75.27 70.26 27.39
CA ARG A 203 75.36 71.74 27.41
C ARG A 203 75.65 72.26 28.81
N GLN A 204 74.92 71.77 29.82
CA GLN A 204 75.14 72.16 31.22
C GLN A 204 76.57 71.83 31.69
N TRP A 205 77.09 70.66 31.34
CA TRP A 205 78.48 70.30 31.63
C TRP A 205 79.48 71.17 30.86
N GLY A 206 79.16 71.54 29.62
CA GLY A 206 79.94 72.48 28.82
C GLY A 206 80.02 73.86 29.46
N ASP A 207 78.90 74.40 29.93
CA ASP A 207 78.83 75.70 30.61
C ASP A 207 79.65 75.67 31.91
N ARG A 208 79.48 74.63 32.74
CA ARG A 208 80.27 74.44 33.97
C ARG A 208 81.77 74.32 33.67
N TRP A 209 82.14 73.61 32.60
CA TRP A 209 83.54 73.49 32.21
C TRP A 209 84.12 74.83 31.77
N ALA A 210 83.38 75.62 31.00
CA ALA A 210 83.79 76.97 30.61
C ALA A 210 83.98 77.88 31.82
N GLU A 211 83.07 77.84 32.81
CA GLU A 211 83.23 78.59 34.06
C GLU A 211 84.52 78.22 34.81
N ILE A 212 84.83 76.92 34.91
CA ILE A 212 86.07 76.42 35.52
C ILE A 212 87.29 76.92 34.73
N GLN A 213 87.24 76.84 33.41
CA GLN A 213 88.32 77.27 32.53
C GLN A 213 88.56 78.78 32.62
N ASP A 214 87.51 79.60 32.62
CA ASP A 214 87.59 81.05 32.80
C ASP A 214 88.12 81.41 34.19
N GLY A 215 87.71 80.67 35.23
CA GLY A 215 88.26 80.79 36.57
C GLY A 215 89.75 80.47 36.62
N ALA A 216 90.18 79.40 35.95
CA ALA A 216 91.59 79.02 35.85
C ALA A 216 92.42 80.05 35.04
N ALA A 217 91.88 80.55 33.92
CA ALA A 217 92.50 81.59 33.11
C ALA A 217 92.69 82.89 33.90
N ARG A 218 91.67 83.34 34.64
CA ARG A 218 91.77 84.49 35.56
C ARG A 218 92.89 84.31 36.58
N LYS A 219 92.91 83.18 37.28
CA LYS A 219 94.01 82.86 38.23
C LYS A 219 95.38 82.83 37.56
N ALA A 220 95.49 82.29 36.34
CA ALA A 220 96.74 82.28 35.59
C ALA A 220 97.20 83.71 35.21
N THR A 221 96.27 84.60 34.86
CA THR A 221 96.59 86.02 34.61
C THR A 221 97.03 86.75 35.89
N GLU A 222 96.36 86.49 37.02
CA GLU A 222 96.77 87.02 38.33
C GLU A 222 98.17 86.56 38.70
N LEU A 223 98.45 85.25 38.61
CA LEU A 223 99.79 84.69 38.84
C LEU A 223 100.85 85.30 37.93
N LYS A 224 100.56 85.47 36.64
CA LYS A 224 101.47 86.14 35.70
C LYS A 224 101.72 87.60 36.10
N SER A 225 100.68 88.32 36.50
CA SER A 225 100.79 89.72 36.96
C SER A 225 101.64 89.86 38.23
N LEU A 226 101.42 88.97 39.22
CA LEU A 226 102.21 88.90 40.44
C LEU A 226 103.67 88.56 40.13
N SER A 227 103.92 87.61 39.24
CA SER A 227 105.28 87.25 38.82
C SER A 227 105.99 88.41 38.10
N MET A 228 105.29 89.18 37.27
CA MET A 228 105.84 90.38 36.65
C MET A 228 106.12 91.49 37.67
N ALA A 229 105.22 91.70 38.65
CA ALA A 229 105.42 92.65 39.73
C ALA A 229 106.63 92.28 40.60
N ILE A 230 106.78 91.00 40.95
CA ILE A 230 107.96 90.46 41.62
C ILE A 230 109.20 90.71 40.77
N HIS A 231 109.20 90.38 39.48
CA HIS A 231 110.35 90.61 38.59
C HIS A 231 110.73 92.10 38.51
N SER A 232 109.76 93.02 38.50
CA SER A 232 110.00 94.47 38.50
C SER A 232 110.54 95.03 39.82
N LEU A 233 110.42 94.30 40.94
CA LEU A 233 110.99 94.67 42.24
C LEU A 233 112.45 94.21 42.40
N PHE A 234 112.94 93.35 41.50
CA PHE A 234 114.30 92.79 41.50
C PHE A 234 115.15 93.26 40.29
N GLN A 235 114.73 94.33 39.61
CA GLN A 235 115.48 95.11 38.61
C GLN A 235 115.78 96.51 39.14
#